data_AF-A0A0F6R183-F1
#
_entry.id   AF-A0A0F6R183-F1
#
_cell.length_a   1.000
_cell.length_b   1.000
_cell.length_c   1.000
_cell.angle_alpha   90.00
_cell.angle_beta   90.00
_cell.angle_gamma   90.00
#
_symmetry.space_group_name_H-M   'P 1'
#
loop_
_entity.id
_entity.type
_entity.pdbx_description
1 polymer ?
#
loop_
_entity_poly.entity_id
_entity_poly.type
_entity_poly.pdbx_seq_one_letter_code
_entity_poly.pdbx_strand_id
1 'polypeptide(L)'
;MSQRVIQLARKQAPLAVKDGLNPSRVRVPAEADGLNAKEFVHHLINSQRHRHPEDNEHALHKRFDDQEVIAVRGHRARILTTQDQVYQDEDVWFYRIPAPEPVIPYDIPILFEDDHLLVVNKPPFYATMPRGKHITNSVTTQLRRLTENGELSPAHRLDRLTSGVLVFTKTREVRGAYQTLFAKREVHKTYQAIARFNNQLQAGSRWCSRLEKNAGEHQTRILDGKPNAITTVVSIAAVSASRQTELKKIFGAQPQLASYILAPETGRTHQLRVHMYQAGTPILGDPVYPIVLPEEVEDYRIPLCLCAVGLSFIDPISGVDRIFETESLFF
;
A
#
# COMPACT_ATOMS: atom_id res chain seq x y z
N MET A 1 36.11 24.52 -7.82
CA MET A 1 34.84 24.37 -8.57
C MET A 1 33.72 24.79 -7.64
N SER A 2 32.87 25.73 -8.05
CA SER A 2 31.84 26.33 -7.19
C SER A 2 30.76 25.28 -6.87
N GLN A 3 30.65 24.85 -5.61
CA GLN A 3 29.53 24.03 -5.13
C GLN A 3 28.24 24.83 -5.33
N ARG A 4 27.38 24.37 -6.25
CA ARG A 4 26.13 25.06 -6.60
C ARG A 4 25.12 24.84 -5.46
N VAL A 5 24.92 25.86 -4.63
CA VAL A 5 23.95 25.84 -3.53
C VAL A 5 22.59 26.31 -4.04
N ILE A 6 21.54 25.53 -3.81
CA ILE A 6 20.16 25.82 -4.21
C ILE A 6 19.32 26.06 -2.95
N GLN A 7 18.41 27.04 -2.99
CA GLN A 7 17.45 27.28 -1.91
C GLN A 7 16.15 26.53 -2.17
N LEU A 8 15.73 25.67 -1.24
CA LEU A 8 14.50 24.90 -1.32
C LEU A 8 13.35 25.59 -0.58
N ALA A 9 12.14 25.46 -1.13
CA ALA A 9 10.92 25.74 -0.38
C ALA A 9 10.76 24.77 0.79
N ARG A 10 10.14 25.23 1.90
CA ARG A 10 10.03 24.54 3.21
C ARG A 10 9.55 23.08 3.22
N LYS A 11 9.03 22.56 2.11
CA LYS A 11 8.42 21.21 2.01
C LYS A 11 8.74 20.45 0.71
N GLN A 12 9.65 20.95 -0.13
CA GLN A 12 9.94 20.32 -1.42
C GLN A 12 11.15 19.41 -1.32
N ALA A 13 11.00 18.16 -1.77
CA ALA A 13 12.15 17.28 -1.96
C ALA A 13 13.03 17.87 -3.07
N PRO A 14 14.37 17.84 -2.92
CA PRO A 14 15.28 18.39 -3.94
C PRO A 14 15.28 17.59 -5.24
N LEU A 15 14.83 16.33 -5.18
CA LEU A 15 14.73 15.42 -6.30
C LEU A 15 13.25 15.09 -6.55
N ALA A 16 12.85 15.05 -7.83
CA ALA A 16 11.50 14.71 -8.25
C ALA A 16 11.18 13.22 -8.05
N VAL A 17 9.96 12.80 -8.31
CA VAL A 17 9.66 11.36 -8.43
C VAL A 17 10.26 10.86 -9.75
N LYS A 18 10.95 9.73 -9.71
CA LYS A 18 11.56 9.07 -10.89
C LYS A 18 11.00 7.66 -10.98
N ASP A 19 10.47 7.29 -12.14
CA ASP A 19 9.84 5.99 -12.40
C ASP A 19 8.81 5.57 -11.33
N GLY A 20 7.99 6.53 -10.90
CA GLY A 20 6.95 6.35 -9.88
C GLY A 20 7.46 6.26 -8.43
N LEU A 21 8.77 6.30 -8.20
CA LEU A 21 9.40 6.18 -6.89
C LEU A 21 9.92 7.52 -6.36
N ASN A 22 9.75 7.75 -5.06
CA ASN A 22 10.36 8.88 -4.40
C ASN A 22 11.87 8.64 -4.23
N PRO A 23 12.69 9.71 -4.22
CA PRO A 23 14.09 9.59 -3.80
C PRO A 23 14.17 9.05 -2.37
N SER A 24 15.21 8.26 -2.09
CA SER A 24 15.60 7.93 -0.72
C SER A 24 16.06 9.20 -0.01
N ARG A 25 15.74 9.30 1.27
CA ARG A 25 16.23 10.35 2.17
C ARG A 25 16.86 9.69 3.37
N VAL A 26 18.13 9.98 3.61
CA VAL A 26 18.84 9.48 4.79
C VAL A 26 19.46 10.66 5.52
N ARG A 27 19.14 10.76 6.81
CA ARG A 27 19.76 11.72 7.72
C ARG A 27 21.17 11.22 8.06
N VAL A 28 22.18 12.06 7.86
CA VAL A 28 23.58 11.74 8.19
C VAL A 28 23.72 11.67 9.71
N PRO A 29 24.09 10.51 10.27
CA PRO A 29 24.27 10.36 11.70
C PRO A 29 25.63 10.91 12.15
N ALA A 30 25.84 11.07 13.46
CA ALA A 30 27.05 11.67 14.01
C ALA A 30 28.32 10.89 13.65
N GLU A 31 28.23 9.55 13.60
CA GLU A 31 29.34 8.66 13.23
C GLU A 31 29.78 8.77 11.76
N ALA A 32 28.98 9.42 10.90
CA ALA A 32 29.30 9.65 9.49
C ALA A 32 29.68 11.11 9.18
N ASP A 33 29.89 11.94 10.20
CA ASP A 33 30.28 13.34 10.00
C ASP A 33 31.65 13.45 9.31
N GLY A 34 31.71 14.21 8.22
CA GLY A 34 32.90 14.36 7.41
C GLY A 34 33.23 13.15 6.51
N LEU A 35 32.40 12.12 6.47
CA LEU A 35 32.61 10.96 5.59
C LEU A 35 32.51 11.38 4.11
N ASN A 36 33.26 10.72 3.24
CA ASN A 36 33.14 10.94 1.81
C ASN A 36 31.72 10.58 1.32
N ALA A 37 31.13 11.42 0.47
CA ALA A 37 29.77 11.27 -0.03
C ALA A 37 29.58 9.97 -0.82
N LYS A 38 30.54 9.57 -1.66
CA LYS A 38 30.50 8.31 -2.41
C LYS A 38 30.48 7.13 -1.45
N GLU A 39 31.36 7.12 -0.46
CA GLU A 39 31.45 6.05 0.54
C GLU A 39 30.16 5.94 1.37
N PHE A 40 29.59 7.07 1.78
CA PHE A 40 28.32 7.12 2.50
C PHE A 40 27.18 6.51 1.67
N VAL A 41 27.00 6.95 0.42
CA VAL A 41 25.94 6.43 -0.45
C VAL A 41 26.18 4.96 -0.81
N HIS A 42 27.43 4.56 -1.06
CA HIS A 42 27.80 3.16 -1.30
C HIS A 42 27.41 2.26 -0.12
N HIS A 43 27.72 2.66 1.11
CA HIS A 43 27.32 1.93 2.32
C HIS A 43 25.80 1.79 2.42
N LEU A 44 25.06 2.87 2.14
CA LEU A 44 23.61 2.85 2.15
C LEU A 44 23.03 1.93 1.07
N ILE A 45 23.65 1.84 -0.11
CA ILE A 45 23.21 0.94 -1.19
C ILE A 45 23.50 -0.52 -0.83
N ASN A 46 24.68 -0.81 -0.27
CA ASN A 46 25.11 -2.18 0.04
C ASN A 46 24.46 -2.78 1.29
N SER A 47 23.98 -1.95 2.21
CA SER A 47 23.22 -2.39 3.39
C SER A 47 21.77 -2.78 3.07
N GLN A 48 21.33 -2.66 1.81
CA GLN A 48 19.98 -3.06 1.40
C GLN A 48 19.80 -4.57 1.46
N ARG A 49 18.72 -5.01 2.08
CA ARG A 49 18.31 -6.43 2.11
C ARG A 49 17.98 -6.98 0.71
N HIS A 50 17.37 -6.17 -0.15
CA HIS A 50 16.97 -6.56 -1.51
C HIS A 50 17.54 -5.54 -2.51
N ARG A 51 18.81 -5.74 -2.89
CA ARG A 51 19.53 -4.86 -3.82
C ARG A 51 19.40 -5.38 -5.25
N HIS A 52 19.14 -4.49 -6.21
CA HIS A 52 19.22 -4.85 -7.62
C HIS A 52 20.69 -5.17 -8.01
N PRO A 53 20.97 -6.24 -8.77
CA PRO A 53 22.34 -6.57 -9.17
C PRO A 53 23.08 -5.44 -9.92
N GLU A 54 22.34 -4.65 -10.70
CA GLU A 54 22.87 -3.48 -11.41
C GLU A 54 23.01 -2.22 -10.54
N ASP A 55 22.58 -2.25 -9.27
CA ASP A 55 22.87 -1.18 -8.31
C ASP A 55 24.30 -1.29 -7.79
N ASN A 56 25.25 -1.22 -8.71
CA ASN A 56 26.68 -1.48 -8.55
C ASN A 56 27.50 -0.18 -8.58
N GLU A 57 28.84 -0.31 -8.57
CA GLU A 57 29.76 0.84 -8.60
C GLU A 57 29.54 1.77 -9.81
N HIS A 58 29.22 1.21 -10.98
CA HIS A 58 28.94 2.02 -12.16
C HIS A 58 27.67 2.85 -11.97
N ALA A 59 26.58 2.24 -11.49
CA ALA A 59 25.35 2.95 -11.16
C ALA A 59 25.54 3.98 -10.04
N LEU A 60 26.41 3.71 -9.05
CA LEU A 60 26.77 4.67 -8.02
C LEU A 60 27.42 5.91 -8.63
N HIS A 61 28.47 5.75 -9.44
CA HIS A 61 29.15 6.85 -10.11
C HIS A 61 28.19 7.65 -11.00
N LYS A 62 27.38 6.96 -11.79
CA LYS A 62 26.40 7.58 -12.67
C LYS A 62 25.44 8.52 -11.92
N ARG A 63 25.01 8.18 -10.70
CA ARG A 63 24.15 9.07 -9.89
C ARG A 63 24.82 10.40 -9.54
N PHE A 64 26.11 10.39 -9.25
CA PHE A 64 26.87 11.61 -8.99
C PHE A 64 27.03 12.43 -10.27
N ASP A 65 27.34 11.76 -11.39
CA ASP A 65 27.49 12.41 -12.70
C ASP A 65 26.17 13.04 -13.17
N ASP A 66 25.05 12.35 -12.95
CA ASP A 66 23.69 12.82 -13.24
C ASP A 66 23.17 13.87 -12.24
N GLN A 67 23.98 14.26 -11.23
CA GLN A 67 23.63 15.23 -10.18
C GLN A 67 22.43 14.78 -9.30
N GLU A 68 22.23 13.47 -9.17
CA GLU A 68 21.14 12.84 -8.42
C GLU A 68 21.50 12.52 -6.96
N VAL A 69 22.61 13.05 -6.45
CA VAL A 69 23.00 12.94 -5.04
C VAL A 69 23.04 14.34 -4.43
N ILE A 70 22.09 14.64 -3.53
CA ILE A 70 21.91 15.99 -2.99
C ILE A 70 21.90 15.96 -1.46
N ALA A 71 22.77 16.73 -0.82
CA ALA A 71 22.70 16.99 0.62
C ALA A 71 21.85 18.23 0.90
N VAL A 72 20.98 18.16 1.90
CA VAL A 72 20.13 19.27 2.34
C VAL A 72 20.34 19.54 3.82
N ARG A 73 20.63 20.79 4.17
CA ARG A 73 20.65 21.28 5.56
C ARG A 73 19.73 22.50 5.68
N GLY A 74 18.64 22.36 6.44
CA GLY A 74 17.60 23.38 6.51
C GLY A 74 16.97 23.61 5.13
N HIS A 75 17.17 24.81 4.56
CA HIS A 75 16.64 25.19 3.24
C HIS A 75 17.72 25.24 2.15
N ARG A 76 18.95 24.84 2.46
CA ARG A 76 20.07 24.84 1.51
C ARG A 76 20.30 23.42 1.01
N ALA A 77 20.36 23.28 -0.31
CA ALA A 77 20.69 22.05 -1.00
C ALA A 77 22.04 22.18 -1.70
N ARG A 78 22.81 21.10 -1.69
CA ARG A 78 24.13 20.98 -2.32
C ARG A 78 24.13 19.72 -3.18
N ILE A 79 24.37 19.89 -4.47
CA ILE A 79 24.65 18.76 -5.36
C ILE A 79 26.03 18.24 -4.98
N LEU A 80 26.10 16.96 -4.63
CA LEU A 80 27.32 16.29 -4.21
C LEU A 80 28.03 15.69 -5.42
N THR A 81 29.36 15.75 -5.37
CA THR A 81 30.28 15.02 -6.23
C THR A 81 30.92 13.87 -5.45
N THR A 82 31.62 12.97 -6.13
CA THR A 82 32.33 11.85 -5.47
C THR A 82 33.46 12.28 -4.53
N GLN A 83 33.88 13.55 -4.59
CA GLN A 83 34.96 14.11 -3.75
C GLN A 83 34.43 14.92 -2.57
N ASP A 84 33.12 15.21 -2.53
CA ASP A 84 32.53 15.95 -1.43
C ASP A 84 32.41 15.10 -0.15
N GLN A 85 32.30 15.78 0.98
CA GLN A 85 31.95 15.18 2.26
C GLN A 85 30.48 15.42 2.59
N VAL A 86 29.92 14.54 3.43
CA VAL A 86 28.62 14.71 4.09
C VAL A 86 28.84 15.09 5.55
N TYR A 87 27.90 15.84 6.12
CA TYR A 87 28.00 16.31 7.50
C TYR A 87 26.79 15.92 8.33
N GLN A 88 26.99 15.75 9.63
CA GLN A 88 25.92 15.44 10.59
C GLN A 88 24.71 16.38 10.38
N ASP A 89 23.50 15.86 10.53
CA ASP A 89 22.25 16.63 10.35
C ASP A 89 21.91 17.07 8.92
N GLU A 90 22.73 16.72 7.93
CA GLU A 90 22.33 16.79 6.53
C GLU A 90 21.35 15.64 6.19
N ASP A 91 20.37 15.92 5.34
CA ASP A 91 19.58 14.90 4.68
C ASP A 91 20.15 14.66 3.29
N VAL A 92 20.70 13.46 3.04
CA VAL A 92 21.21 13.05 1.73
C VAL A 92 20.08 12.38 0.95
N TRP A 93 19.85 12.87 -0.26
CA TRP A 93 18.82 12.42 -1.20
C TRP A 93 19.46 11.77 -2.42
N PHE A 94 18.93 10.60 -2.82
CA PHE A 94 19.38 9.86 -4.00
C PHE A 94 18.35 8.80 -4.41
N TYR A 95 18.47 8.25 -5.63
CA TYR A 95 17.62 7.14 -6.07
C TYR A 95 18.30 5.78 -5.87
N ARG A 96 17.53 4.78 -5.44
CA ARG A 96 17.95 3.37 -5.43
C ARG A 96 17.36 2.68 -6.65
N ILE A 97 18.06 1.70 -7.21
CA ILE A 97 17.47 0.86 -8.26
C ILE A 97 16.68 -0.25 -7.54
N PRO A 98 15.34 -0.33 -7.72
CA PRO A 98 14.54 -1.35 -7.08
C PRO A 98 14.92 -2.73 -7.63
N ALA A 99 14.91 -3.77 -6.78
CA ALA A 99 15.11 -5.14 -7.24
C ALA A 99 14.01 -5.54 -8.25
N PRO A 100 14.26 -6.48 -9.19
CA PRO A 100 13.24 -6.95 -10.11
C PRO A 100 12.10 -7.61 -9.33
N GLU A 101 10.87 -7.36 -9.75
CA GLU A 101 9.67 -7.98 -9.17
C GLU A 101 8.92 -8.77 -10.25
N PRO A 102 8.24 -9.87 -9.89
CA PRO A 102 7.47 -10.66 -10.83
C PRO A 102 6.33 -9.84 -11.45
N VAL A 103 5.96 -10.14 -12.69
CA VAL A 103 4.82 -9.48 -13.34
C VAL A 103 3.53 -9.96 -12.70
N ILE A 104 2.69 -9.03 -12.24
CA ILE A 104 1.34 -9.33 -11.77
C ILE A 104 0.39 -9.26 -12.96
N PRO A 105 -0.35 -10.33 -13.30
CA PRO A 105 -1.15 -10.43 -14.53
C PRO A 105 -2.52 -9.75 -14.38
N TYR A 106 -2.55 -8.55 -13.81
CA TYR A 106 -3.77 -7.77 -13.62
C TYR A 106 -3.53 -6.30 -13.99
N ASP A 107 -4.47 -5.76 -14.75
CA ASP A 107 -4.60 -4.32 -14.95
C ASP A 107 -5.17 -3.65 -13.70
N ILE A 108 -5.06 -2.32 -13.67
CA ILE A 108 -5.60 -1.48 -12.58
C ILE A 108 -6.69 -0.58 -13.20
N PRO A 109 -7.96 -1.03 -13.26
CA PRO A 109 -9.04 -0.24 -13.84
C PRO A 109 -9.25 1.07 -13.10
N ILE A 110 -9.36 2.17 -13.85
CA ILE A 110 -9.79 3.47 -13.33
C ILE A 110 -11.31 3.46 -13.24
N LEU A 111 -11.84 3.74 -12.05
CA LEU A 111 -13.28 3.83 -11.78
C LEU A 111 -13.77 5.28 -11.92
N PHE A 112 -12.94 6.24 -11.53
CA PHE A 112 -13.29 7.66 -11.54
C PHE A 112 -12.03 8.52 -11.54
N GLU A 113 -12.09 9.68 -12.20
CA GLU A 113 -11.04 10.69 -12.15
C GLU A 113 -11.64 12.10 -12.26
N ASP A 114 -11.20 13.02 -11.40
CA ASP A 114 -11.46 14.45 -11.52
C ASP A 114 -10.19 15.27 -11.22
N ASP A 115 -10.31 16.56 -10.90
CA ASP A 115 -9.18 17.44 -10.60
C ASP A 115 -8.45 17.07 -9.30
N HIS A 116 -9.14 16.42 -8.35
CA HIS A 116 -8.62 16.16 -7.01
C HIS A 116 -8.37 14.68 -6.75
N LEU A 117 -9.17 13.80 -7.36
CA LEU A 117 -9.22 12.38 -7.06
C LEU A 117 -8.95 11.52 -8.30
N LEU A 118 -8.28 10.40 -8.04
CA LEU A 118 -8.20 9.27 -8.95
C LEU A 118 -8.64 8.02 -8.15
N VAL A 119 -9.69 7.35 -8.59
CA VAL A 119 -10.23 6.16 -7.93
C VAL A 119 -10.03 4.97 -8.84
N VAL A 120 -9.47 3.89 -8.30
CA VAL A 120 -9.20 2.67 -9.06
C VAL A 120 -9.82 1.46 -8.40
N ASN A 121 -10.10 0.43 -9.20
CA ASN A 121 -10.37 -0.90 -8.69
C ASN A 121 -9.04 -1.63 -8.53
N LYS A 122 -8.46 -1.59 -7.33
CA LYS A 122 -7.17 -2.23 -7.08
C LYS A 122 -7.30 -3.76 -7.24
N PRO A 123 -6.51 -4.39 -8.13
CA PRO A 123 -6.40 -5.85 -8.19
C PRO A 123 -5.72 -6.46 -6.94
N PRO A 124 -5.91 -7.77 -6.67
CA PRO A 124 -5.15 -8.48 -5.65
C PRO A 124 -3.65 -8.48 -5.99
N PHE A 125 -2.82 -8.90 -5.04
CA PHE A 125 -1.36 -9.03 -5.14
C PHE A 125 -0.55 -7.74 -5.24
N TYR A 126 -1.13 -6.63 -5.70
CA TYR A 126 -0.49 -5.31 -5.66
C TYR A 126 -0.53 -4.71 -4.25
N ALA A 127 0.63 -4.26 -3.77
CA ALA A 127 0.68 -3.43 -2.56
C ALA A 127 0.04 -2.07 -2.84
N THR A 128 -0.55 -1.42 -1.84
CA THR A 128 -1.02 -0.03 -2.04
C THR A 128 0.16 0.92 -2.26
N MET A 129 1.18 0.81 -1.41
CA MET A 129 2.38 1.67 -1.37
C MET A 129 3.66 0.83 -1.49
N PRO A 130 4.76 1.40 -2.00
CA PRO A 130 6.07 0.75 -2.02
C PRO A 130 6.50 0.35 -0.60
N ARG A 131 6.71 -0.93 -0.34
CA ARG A 131 7.23 -1.41 0.95
C ARG A 131 7.86 -2.80 0.84
N GLY A 132 8.99 -2.99 1.54
CA GLY A 132 9.64 -4.30 1.61
C GLY A 132 10.11 -4.75 0.22
N LYS A 133 9.71 -5.95 -0.19
CA LYS A 133 9.99 -6.50 -1.53
C LYS A 133 8.99 -6.09 -2.61
N HIS A 134 7.97 -5.29 -2.26
CA HIS A 134 6.91 -4.83 -3.17
C HIS A 134 7.02 -3.32 -3.37
N ILE A 135 7.98 -2.90 -4.18
CA ILE A 135 8.33 -1.52 -4.49
C ILE A 135 7.69 -1.11 -5.82
N THR A 136 7.99 -1.83 -6.90
CA THR A 136 7.47 -1.54 -8.24
C THR A 136 6.07 -2.12 -8.43
N ASN A 137 5.75 -3.26 -7.82
CA ASN A 137 4.39 -3.81 -7.75
C ASN A 137 3.56 -3.19 -6.63
N SER A 138 3.55 -1.86 -6.60
CA SER A 138 2.57 -1.11 -5.83
C SER A 138 1.70 -0.28 -6.75
N VAL A 139 0.41 -0.16 -6.42
CA VAL A 139 -0.55 0.64 -7.19
C VAL A 139 -0.06 2.08 -7.31
N THR A 140 0.53 2.62 -6.24
CA THR A 140 1.09 3.98 -6.25
C THR A 140 2.19 4.12 -7.29
N THR A 141 3.15 3.20 -7.36
CA THR A 141 4.22 3.25 -8.36
C THR A 141 3.66 3.12 -9.77
N GLN A 142 2.75 2.16 -9.98
CA GLN A 142 2.15 1.91 -11.30
C GLN A 142 1.34 3.10 -11.80
N LEU A 143 0.46 3.67 -10.97
CA LEU A 143 -0.36 4.82 -11.37
C LEU A 143 0.50 6.08 -11.59
N ARG A 144 1.54 6.32 -10.79
CA ARG A 144 2.47 7.44 -11.02
C ARG A 144 3.21 7.32 -12.35
N ARG A 145 3.54 6.11 -12.79
CA ARG A 145 4.12 5.87 -14.12
C ARG A 145 3.08 6.08 -15.21
N LEU A 146 1.92 5.46 -15.07
CA LEU A 146 0.84 5.50 -16.06
C LEU A 146 0.32 6.92 -16.32
N THR A 147 0.19 7.73 -15.26
CA THR A 147 -0.36 9.08 -15.33
C THR A 147 0.70 10.18 -15.37
N GLU A 148 1.98 9.80 -15.29
CA GLU A 148 3.12 10.71 -15.13
C GLU A 148 2.99 11.69 -13.94
N ASN A 149 2.08 11.43 -13.00
CA ASN A 149 1.81 12.27 -11.85
C ASN A 149 2.51 11.75 -10.59
N GLY A 150 3.71 12.25 -10.31
CA GLY A 150 4.46 11.93 -9.09
C GLY A 150 3.82 12.38 -7.77
N GLU A 151 2.80 13.24 -7.81
CA GLU A 151 2.11 13.72 -6.61
C GLU A 151 1.02 12.76 -6.12
N LEU A 152 0.59 11.83 -6.98
CA LEU A 152 -0.41 10.83 -6.63
C LEU A 152 -0.07 10.17 -5.31
N SER A 153 -1.02 10.20 -4.39
CA SER A 153 -0.89 9.60 -3.07
C SER A 153 -2.21 8.98 -2.66
N PRO A 154 -2.20 7.75 -2.14
CA PRO A 154 -3.42 7.14 -1.67
C PRO A 154 -3.97 7.89 -0.45
N ALA A 155 -5.29 8.07 -0.43
CA ALA A 155 -6.03 8.62 0.71
C ALA A 155 -6.20 7.57 1.82
N HIS A 156 -6.25 6.29 1.44
CA HIS A 156 -6.31 5.14 2.34
C HIS A 156 -5.58 3.94 1.73
N ARG A 157 -5.54 2.83 2.44
CA ARG A 157 -4.79 1.65 2.02
C ARG A 157 -5.60 0.39 2.15
N LEU A 158 -5.43 -0.50 1.18
CA LEU A 158 -5.87 -1.89 1.21
C LEU A 158 -4.65 -2.79 1.44
N ASP A 159 -4.88 -3.93 2.09
CA ASP A 159 -3.85 -4.95 2.21
C ASP A 159 -3.50 -5.50 0.81
N ARG A 160 -2.28 -6.02 0.65
CA ARG A 160 -1.75 -6.45 -0.66
C ARG A 160 -2.70 -7.39 -1.40
N LEU A 161 -3.27 -8.36 -0.69
CA LEU A 161 -4.16 -9.38 -1.25
C LEU A 161 -5.62 -8.92 -1.38
N THR A 162 -6.02 -7.86 -0.67
CA THR A 162 -7.39 -7.33 -0.75
C THR A 162 -7.55 -6.55 -2.05
N SER A 163 -8.63 -6.82 -2.78
CA SER A 163 -8.98 -6.07 -4.00
C SER A 163 -10.00 -4.97 -3.71
N GLY A 164 -10.32 -4.14 -4.69
CA GLY A 164 -11.46 -3.22 -4.64
C GLY A 164 -11.11 -1.74 -4.69
N VAL A 165 -12.10 -0.90 -4.40
CA VAL A 165 -12.04 0.56 -4.48
C VAL A 165 -10.87 1.12 -3.65
N LEU A 166 -9.99 1.85 -4.33
CA LEU A 166 -8.86 2.56 -3.73
C LEU A 166 -8.80 4.00 -4.25
N VAL A 167 -8.85 4.96 -3.32
CA VAL A 167 -8.87 6.39 -3.63
C VAL A 167 -7.46 6.99 -3.53
N PHE A 168 -7.04 7.70 -4.58
CA PHE A 168 -5.85 8.54 -4.64
C PHE A 168 -6.23 10.01 -4.71
N THR A 169 -5.39 10.84 -4.10
CA THR A 169 -5.36 12.28 -4.30
C THR A 169 -4.34 12.64 -5.37
N LYS A 170 -4.70 13.55 -6.28
CA LYS A 170 -3.87 13.95 -7.43
C LYS A 170 -2.82 15.00 -7.10
N THR A 171 -2.99 15.76 -6.02
CA THR A 171 -2.04 16.82 -5.63
C THR A 171 -1.73 16.80 -4.13
N ARG A 172 -0.62 17.42 -3.73
CA ARG A 172 -0.22 17.53 -2.31
C ARG A 172 -1.17 18.39 -1.48
N GLU A 173 -1.79 19.40 -2.08
CA GLU A 173 -2.61 20.40 -1.40
C GLU A 173 -3.86 19.76 -0.79
N VAL A 174 -4.53 18.88 -1.53
CA VAL A 174 -5.77 18.23 -1.09
C VAL A 174 -5.54 16.98 -0.24
N ARG A 175 -4.34 16.39 -0.30
CA ARG A 175 -3.97 15.14 0.38
C ARG A 175 -4.36 15.11 1.85
N GLY A 176 -4.06 16.17 2.59
CA GLY A 176 -4.30 16.24 4.03
C GLY A 176 -5.79 16.17 4.38
N ALA A 177 -6.64 16.83 3.59
CA ALA A 177 -8.08 16.84 3.80
C ALA A 177 -8.68 15.43 3.65
N TYR A 178 -8.36 14.75 2.54
CA TYR A 178 -8.85 13.39 2.29
C TYR A 178 -8.31 12.35 3.28
N GLN A 179 -7.02 12.40 3.63
CA GLN A 179 -6.46 11.50 4.65
C GLN A 179 -7.11 11.70 6.04
N THR A 180 -7.51 12.94 6.34
CA THR A 180 -8.20 13.25 7.59
C THR A 180 -9.56 12.56 7.69
N LEU A 181 -10.31 12.45 6.59
CA LEU A 181 -11.59 11.71 6.59
C LEU A 181 -11.41 10.27 7.09
N PHE A 182 -10.39 9.56 6.58
CA PHE A 182 -10.10 8.19 7.01
C PHE A 182 -9.60 8.12 8.45
N ALA A 183 -8.79 9.09 8.89
CA ALA A 183 -8.30 9.16 10.27
C ALA A 183 -9.44 9.40 11.27
N LYS A 184 -10.39 10.27 10.92
CA LYS A 184 -11.59 10.58 11.70
C LYS A 184 -12.71 9.55 11.56
N ARG A 185 -12.58 8.59 10.64
CA ARG A 185 -13.60 7.56 10.33
C ARG A 185 -14.90 8.15 9.78
N GLU A 186 -14.78 9.23 9.03
CA GLU A 186 -15.88 9.90 8.32
C GLU A 186 -16.16 9.25 6.95
N VAL A 187 -15.55 8.10 6.68
CA VAL A 187 -15.70 7.32 5.45
C VAL A 187 -16.42 6.01 5.74
N HIS A 188 -17.54 5.78 5.07
CA HIS A 188 -18.24 4.51 5.07
C HIS A 188 -17.61 3.58 4.05
N LYS A 189 -17.33 2.34 4.46
CA LYS A 189 -16.70 1.33 3.60
C LYS A 189 -17.53 0.07 3.61
N THR A 190 -17.70 -0.52 2.44
CA THR A 190 -18.43 -1.76 2.23
C THR A 190 -17.49 -2.76 1.57
N TYR A 191 -17.40 -3.94 2.16
CA TYR A 191 -16.57 -5.03 1.67
C TYR A 191 -17.44 -6.25 1.39
N GLN A 192 -17.06 -7.01 0.38
CA GLN A 192 -17.61 -8.33 0.12
C GLN A 192 -16.53 -9.38 0.38
N ALA A 193 -16.87 -10.39 1.18
CA ALA A 193 -16.05 -11.57 1.39
C ALA A 193 -16.81 -12.83 0.94
N ILE A 194 -16.13 -13.75 0.26
CA ILE A 194 -16.66 -15.09 0.02
C ILE A 194 -16.04 -16.05 1.02
N ALA A 195 -16.89 -16.76 1.74
CA ALA A 195 -16.47 -17.78 2.70
C ALA A 195 -17.52 -18.89 2.78
N ARG A 196 -17.23 -19.94 3.55
CA ARG A 196 -18.20 -21.01 3.81
C ARG A 196 -19.48 -20.42 4.41
N PHE A 197 -20.63 -20.90 3.97
CA PHE A 197 -21.91 -20.54 4.58
C PHE A 197 -21.96 -21.04 6.03
N ASN A 198 -22.21 -20.13 6.97
CA ASN A 198 -22.36 -20.44 8.38
C ASN A 198 -23.73 -19.94 8.86
N ASN A 199 -24.64 -20.88 9.13
CA ASN A 199 -26.01 -20.60 9.56
C ASN A 199 -26.12 -20.05 10.99
N GLN A 200 -25.02 -20.07 11.76
CA GLN A 200 -24.96 -19.46 13.09
C GLN A 200 -24.69 -17.96 13.03
N LEU A 201 -24.23 -17.44 11.88
CA LEU A 201 -23.98 -16.02 11.68
C LEU A 201 -25.23 -15.33 11.14
N GLN A 202 -25.46 -14.10 11.59
CA GLN A 202 -26.65 -13.33 11.22
C GLN A 202 -26.27 -11.94 10.74
N ALA A 203 -27.02 -11.43 9.76
CA ALA A 203 -26.97 -10.02 9.39
C ALA A 203 -27.29 -9.13 10.61
N GLY A 204 -26.66 -7.95 10.67
CA GLY A 204 -26.71 -7.05 11.83
C GLY A 204 -25.73 -7.39 12.95
N SER A 205 -25.05 -8.55 12.91
CA SER A 205 -24.05 -8.91 13.92
C SER A 205 -22.90 -7.92 13.94
N ARG A 206 -22.46 -7.52 15.14
CA ARG A 206 -21.32 -6.62 15.33
C ARG A 206 -20.16 -7.35 15.98
N TRP A 207 -19.08 -7.53 15.22
CA TRP A 207 -17.85 -8.19 15.67
C TRP A 207 -16.89 -7.18 16.26
N CYS A 208 -16.48 -7.41 17.50
CA CYS A 208 -15.62 -6.50 18.27
C CYS A 208 -14.45 -7.28 18.87
N SER A 209 -13.23 -6.93 18.47
CA SER A 209 -12.02 -7.58 18.98
C SER A 209 -10.93 -6.55 19.25
N ARG A 210 -9.99 -6.89 20.14
CA ARG A 210 -8.72 -6.17 20.27
C ARG A 210 -7.69 -6.88 19.39
N LEU A 211 -7.23 -6.17 18.36
CA LEU A 211 -6.28 -6.67 17.38
C LEU A 211 -4.94 -5.96 17.51
N GLU A 212 -3.86 -6.73 17.53
CA GLU A 212 -2.49 -6.22 17.55
C GLU A 212 -1.62 -6.91 16.50
N LYS A 213 -0.74 -6.12 15.86
CA LYS A 213 0.14 -6.57 14.79
C LYS A 213 1.58 -6.22 15.15
N ASN A 214 2.37 -7.24 15.49
CA ASN A 214 3.80 -7.07 15.71
C ASN A 214 4.55 -7.03 14.39
N ALA A 215 5.66 -6.29 14.37
CA ALA A 215 6.57 -6.29 13.23
C ALA A 215 7.17 -7.70 13.04
N GLY A 216 7.19 -8.19 11.80
CA GLY A 216 7.74 -9.51 11.46
C GLY A 216 6.75 -10.66 11.52
N GLU A 217 5.57 -10.49 12.13
CA GLU A 217 4.54 -11.55 12.14
C GLU A 217 3.67 -11.50 10.89
N HIS A 218 3.23 -12.65 10.37
CA HIS A 218 2.28 -12.74 9.25
C HIS A 218 0.82 -12.60 9.71
N GLN A 219 0.47 -13.18 10.86
CA GLN A 219 -0.85 -13.04 11.48
C GLN A 219 -0.94 -11.77 12.35
N THR A 220 -2.13 -11.23 12.45
CA THR A 220 -2.58 -10.28 13.48
C THR A 220 -3.14 -11.10 14.64
N ARG A 221 -2.75 -10.78 15.86
CA ARG A 221 -3.18 -11.48 17.08
C ARG A 221 -4.48 -10.89 17.63
N ILE A 222 -5.33 -11.75 18.18
CA ILE A 222 -6.48 -11.36 18.99
C ILE A 222 -6.02 -11.41 20.45
N LEU A 223 -6.28 -10.34 21.18
CA LEU A 223 -5.91 -10.21 22.59
C LEU A 223 -7.13 -9.87 23.44
N ASP A 224 -7.02 -10.08 24.75
CA ASP A 224 -7.99 -9.60 25.71
C ASP A 224 -7.91 -8.07 25.88
N GLY A 225 -9.03 -7.45 26.25
CA GLY A 225 -9.11 -6.02 26.58
C GLY A 225 -10.01 -5.19 25.66
N LYS A 226 -9.90 -3.86 25.75
CA LYS A 226 -10.80 -2.94 25.04
C LYS A 226 -10.70 -3.13 23.51
N PRO A 227 -11.83 -3.39 22.82
CA PRO A 227 -11.85 -3.53 21.37
C PRO A 227 -11.29 -2.30 20.66
N ASN A 228 -10.47 -2.54 19.64
CA ASN A 228 -9.93 -1.53 18.75
C ASN A 228 -10.27 -1.81 17.27
N ALA A 229 -10.97 -2.92 17.02
CA ALA A 229 -11.44 -3.37 15.73
C ALA A 229 -12.93 -3.70 15.82
N ILE A 230 -13.72 -3.07 14.95
CA ILE A 230 -15.17 -3.25 14.91
C ILE A 230 -15.62 -3.42 13.46
N THR A 231 -16.40 -4.47 13.21
CA THR A 231 -17.02 -4.76 11.91
C THR A 231 -18.47 -5.15 12.09
N THR A 232 -19.35 -4.55 11.31
CA THR A 232 -20.75 -4.97 11.20
C THR A 232 -20.92 -5.90 10.01
N VAL A 233 -21.62 -7.02 10.20
CA VAL A 233 -22.07 -7.90 9.11
C VAL A 233 -23.38 -7.32 8.59
N VAL A 234 -23.36 -6.74 7.40
CA VAL A 234 -24.52 -6.09 6.80
C VAL A 234 -25.49 -7.12 6.25
N SER A 235 -24.98 -8.10 5.50
CA SER A 235 -25.80 -9.17 4.93
C SER A 235 -25.00 -10.44 4.69
N ILE A 236 -25.71 -11.56 4.64
CA ILE A 236 -25.18 -12.88 4.30
C ILE A 236 -26.13 -13.49 3.28
N ALA A 237 -25.61 -13.86 2.11
CA ALA A 237 -26.39 -14.50 1.06
C ALA A 237 -25.61 -15.72 0.52
N ALA A 238 -26.29 -16.86 0.38
CA ALA A 238 -25.71 -18.01 -0.30
C ALA A 238 -25.28 -17.61 -1.72
N VAL A 239 -24.09 -18.03 -2.15
CA VAL A 239 -23.67 -17.78 -3.54
C VAL A 239 -24.55 -18.60 -4.48
N SER A 240 -24.82 -18.06 -5.67
CA SER A 240 -25.59 -18.77 -6.69
C SER A 240 -24.89 -20.06 -7.14
N ALA A 241 -25.63 -21.01 -7.70
CA ALA A 241 -25.08 -22.26 -8.21
C ALA A 241 -24.04 -22.05 -9.34
N SER A 242 -24.29 -21.06 -10.21
CA SER A 242 -23.34 -20.67 -11.26
C SER A 242 -22.03 -20.18 -10.65
N ARG A 243 -22.12 -19.28 -9.65
CA ARG A 243 -20.95 -18.73 -8.97
C ARG A 243 -20.17 -19.78 -8.18
N GLN A 244 -20.86 -20.71 -7.51
CA GLN A 244 -20.23 -21.86 -6.85
C GLN A 244 -19.42 -22.70 -7.85
N THR A 245 -19.93 -22.87 -9.07
CA THR A 245 -19.25 -23.63 -10.14
C THR A 245 -18.01 -22.89 -10.66
N GLU A 246 -18.06 -21.57 -10.80
CA GLU A 246 -16.89 -20.76 -11.15
C GLU A 246 -15.80 -20.87 -10.08
N LEU A 247 -16.16 -20.65 -8.81
CA LEU A 247 -15.23 -20.74 -7.68
C LEU A 247 -14.65 -22.16 -7.53
N LYS A 248 -15.41 -23.20 -7.88
CA LYS A 248 -14.91 -24.59 -7.90
C LYS A 248 -13.77 -24.79 -8.89
N LYS A 249 -13.71 -24.05 -10.00
CA LYS A 249 -12.60 -24.14 -10.97
C LYS A 249 -11.29 -23.60 -10.40
N ILE A 250 -11.37 -22.65 -9.47
CA ILE A 250 -10.21 -22.00 -8.85
C ILE A 250 -9.81 -22.72 -7.56
N PHE A 251 -10.77 -22.97 -6.67
CA PHE A 251 -10.53 -23.46 -5.31
C PHE A 251 -10.87 -24.95 -5.11
N GLY A 252 -11.23 -25.67 -6.17
CA GLY A 252 -11.68 -27.06 -6.08
C GLY A 252 -13.06 -27.20 -5.44
N ALA A 253 -13.43 -28.43 -5.07
CA ALA A 253 -14.72 -28.69 -4.43
C ALA A 253 -14.81 -27.97 -3.07
N GLN A 254 -15.80 -27.09 -2.93
CA GLN A 254 -16.07 -26.35 -1.71
C GLN A 254 -17.47 -26.71 -1.17
N PRO A 255 -17.69 -26.65 0.16
CA PRO A 255 -19.05 -26.67 0.71
C PRO A 255 -19.85 -25.45 0.22
N GLN A 256 -21.14 -25.38 0.55
CA GLN A 256 -21.96 -24.21 0.23
C GLN A 256 -21.26 -22.93 0.69
N LEU A 257 -20.98 -22.02 -0.25
CA LEU A 257 -20.36 -20.73 0.04
C LEU A 257 -21.44 -19.65 0.22
N ALA A 258 -21.06 -18.54 0.83
CA ALA A 258 -21.86 -17.35 0.97
C ALA A 258 -21.03 -16.09 0.74
N SER A 259 -21.71 -15.06 0.26
CA SER A 259 -21.26 -13.69 0.22
C SER A 259 -21.61 -13.00 1.54
N TYR A 260 -20.59 -12.43 2.18
CA TYR A 260 -20.71 -11.65 3.41
C TYR A 260 -20.42 -10.19 3.07
N ILE A 261 -21.42 -9.32 3.23
CA ILE A 261 -21.23 -7.88 3.14
C ILE A 261 -20.82 -7.35 4.51
N LEU A 262 -19.67 -6.70 4.60
CA LEU A 262 -19.03 -6.28 5.83
C LEU A 262 -18.78 -4.77 5.80
N ALA A 263 -19.14 -4.08 6.88
CA ALA A 263 -18.90 -2.66 7.07
C ALA A 263 -17.96 -2.42 8.26
N PRO A 264 -16.64 -2.24 8.05
CA PRO A 264 -15.71 -1.98 9.14
C PRO A 264 -15.71 -0.50 9.56
N GLU A 265 -15.99 -0.26 10.84
CA GLU A 265 -15.89 1.09 11.47
C GLU A 265 -14.42 1.50 11.63
N THR A 266 -13.51 0.53 11.73
CA THR A 266 -12.07 0.72 11.93
C THR A 266 -11.26 0.19 10.74
N GLY A 267 -9.93 0.37 10.77
CA GLY A 267 -9.04 -0.09 9.69
C GLY A 267 -7.76 -0.73 10.24
N ARG A 268 -7.89 -1.73 11.13
CA ARG A 268 -6.72 -2.47 11.63
C ARG A 268 -6.20 -3.46 10.57
N THR A 269 -4.91 -3.75 10.58
CA THR A 269 -4.29 -4.72 9.65
C THR A 269 -4.98 -6.08 9.73
N HIS A 270 -5.40 -6.61 8.57
CA HIS A 270 -6.13 -7.89 8.45
C HIS A 270 -7.48 -7.96 9.21
N GLN A 271 -8.07 -6.83 9.63
CA GLN A 271 -9.26 -6.82 10.49
C GLN A 271 -10.38 -7.75 10.01
N LEU A 272 -10.81 -7.61 8.75
CA LEU A 272 -11.91 -8.42 8.20
C LEU A 272 -11.55 -9.90 8.12
N ARG A 273 -10.30 -10.21 7.76
CA ARG A 273 -9.79 -11.57 7.66
C ARG A 273 -9.79 -12.26 9.03
N VAL A 274 -9.33 -11.56 10.06
CA VAL A 274 -9.34 -12.04 11.45
C VAL A 274 -10.77 -12.23 11.95
N HIS A 275 -11.66 -11.26 11.74
CA HIS A 275 -13.04 -11.37 12.21
C HIS A 275 -13.78 -12.53 11.53
N MET A 276 -13.61 -12.71 10.22
CA MET A 276 -14.17 -13.87 9.49
C MET A 276 -13.62 -15.20 10.01
N TYR A 277 -12.31 -15.28 10.27
CA TYR A 277 -11.69 -16.45 10.90
C TYR A 277 -12.24 -16.72 12.31
N GLN A 278 -12.32 -15.70 13.17
CA GLN A 278 -12.84 -15.80 14.53
C GLN A 278 -14.33 -16.20 14.54
N ALA A 279 -15.10 -15.79 13.54
CA ALA A 279 -16.49 -16.19 13.33
C ALA A 279 -16.64 -17.64 12.79
N GLY A 280 -15.54 -18.39 12.65
CA GLY A 280 -15.54 -19.78 12.20
C GLY A 280 -15.71 -19.94 10.68
N THR A 281 -15.59 -18.87 9.90
CA THR A 281 -15.69 -18.92 8.43
C THR A 281 -14.58 -18.08 7.77
N PRO A 282 -13.32 -18.57 7.78
CA PRO A 282 -12.22 -17.86 7.15
C PRO A 282 -12.50 -17.61 5.66
N ILE A 283 -12.00 -16.48 5.16
CA ILE A 283 -12.23 -16.04 3.79
C ILE A 283 -11.57 -17.03 2.82
N LEU A 284 -12.28 -17.37 1.74
CA LEU A 284 -11.78 -18.25 0.69
C LEU A 284 -10.53 -17.64 0.05
N GLY A 285 -9.48 -18.46 -0.12
CA GLY A 285 -8.20 -18.01 -0.68
C GLY A 285 -7.32 -17.20 0.28
N ASP A 286 -7.61 -17.17 1.59
CA ASP A 286 -6.74 -16.51 2.56
C ASP A 286 -5.48 -17.33 2.84
N PRO A 287 -4.26 -16.83 2.54
CA PRO A 287 -3.02 -17.59 2.75
C PRO A 287 -2.45 -17.41 4.17
N VAL A 288 -3.15 -16.72 5.06
CA VAL A 288 -2.66 -16.42 6.43
C VAL A 288 -3.59 -17.00 7.48
N TYR A 289 -4.90 -17.07 7.23
CA TYR A 289 -5.88 -17.57 8.18
C TYR A 289 -6.64 -18.76 7.59
N PRO A 290 -6.72 -19.91 8.28
CA PRO A 290 -6.26 -20.17 9.65
C PRO A 290 -4.75 -20.44 9.77
N ILE A 291 -4.13 -20.93 8.71
CA ILE A 291 -2.72 -21.35 8.68
C ILE A 291 -1.96 -20.42 7.74
N VAL A 292 -0.75 -20.04 8.15
CA VAL A 292 0.16 -19.27 7.30
C VAL A 292 0.76 -20.21 6.26
N LEU A 293 0.42 -19.98 5.00
CA LEU A 293 1.02 -20.67 3.86
C LEU A 293 2.39 -20.05 3.55
N PRO A 294 3.38 -20.84 3.09
CA PRO A 294 4.68 -20.31 2.67
C PRO A 294 4.55 -19.35 1.49
N GLU A 295 5.43 -18.34 1.40
CA GLU A 295 5.38 -17.32 0.35
C GLU A 295 5.73 -17.89 -1.03
N GLU A 296 6.51 -18.97 -1.08
CA GLU A 296 6.92 -19.69 -2.30
C GLU A 296 5.74 -20.36 -3.03
N VAL A 297 4.57 -20.41 -2.38
CA VAL A 297 3.32 -20.99 -2.90
C VAL A 297 2.38 -19.91 -3.45
N GLU A 298 2.82 -18.65 -3.57
CA GLU A 298 1.96 -17.59 -4.10
C GLU A 298 1.63 -17.82 -5.59
N ASP A 299 0.38 -18.17 -5.85
CA ASP A 299 -0.19 -18.33 -7.18
C ASP A 299 -1.17 -17.18 -7.47
N TYR A 300 -0.84 -16.33 -8.45
CA TYR A 300 -1.70 -15.20 -8.85
C TYR A 300 -3.08 -15.61 -9.36
N ARG A 301 -3.31 -16.90 -9.64
CA ARG A 301 -4.63 -17.43 -10.03
C ARG A 301 -5.54 -17.71 -8.83
N ILE A 302 -5.01 -17.71 -7.61
CA ILE A 302 -5.74 -18.02 -6.37
C ILE A 302 -5.81 -16.76 -5.49
N PRO A 303 -6.74 -15.83 -5.79
CA PRO A 303 -6.89 -14.60 -5.03
C PRO A 303 -7.57 -14.82 -3.69
N LEU A 304 -7.27 -13.93 -2.74
CA LEU A 304 -8.12 -13.74 -1.56
C LEU A 304 -9.48 -13.22 -2.01
N CYS A 305 -10.57 -13.92 -1.66
CA CYS A 305 -11.93 -13.52 -2.00
C CYS A 305 -12.47 -12.43 -1.06
N LEU A 306 -11.73 -11.31 -0.96
CA LEU A 306 -12.09 -10.10 -0.21
C LEU A 306 -11.93 -8.87 -1.11
N CYS A 307 -13.03 -8.14 -1.32
CA CYS A 307 -13.08 -6.94 -2.15
C CYS A 307 -13.67 -5.77 -1.37
N ALA A 308 -13.06 -4.59 -1.44
CA ALA A 308 -13.68 -3.32 -1.07
C ALA A 308 -14.65 -2.91 -2.20
N VAL A 309 -15.92 -3.27 -2.08
CA VAL A 309 -16.92 -3.07 -3.14
C VAL A 309 -17.52 -1.68 -3.17
N GLY A 310 -17.45 -0.93 -2.06
CA GLY A 310 -18.04 0.40 -1.98
C GLY A 310 -17.36 1.30 -0.95
N LEU A 311 -17.36 2.59 -1.24
CA LEU A 311 -16.82 3.63 -0.36
C LEU A 311 -17.61 4.93 -0.54
N SER A 312 -18.01 5.57 0.55
CA SER A 312 -18.70 6.86 0.51
C SER A 312 -18.27 7.83 1.61
N PHE A 313 -18.28 9.12 1.29
CA PHE A 313 -17.93 10.23 2.19
C PHE A 313 -18.42 11.57 1.63
N ILE A 314 -18.47 12.60 2.49
CA ILE A 314 -18.66 13.99 2.06
C ILE A 314 -17.30 14.54 1.62
N ASP A 315 -17.20 15.00 0.38
CA ASP A 315 -16.00 15.61 -0.19
C ASP A 315 -15.55 16.79 0.69
N PRO A 316 -14.32 16.77 1.24
CA PRO A 316 -13.88 17.77 2.20
C PRO A 316 -13.55 19.12 1.55
N ILE A 317 -13.53 19.19 0.22
CA ILE A 317 -13.27 20.39 -0.57
C ILE A 317 -14.59 20.98 -1.06
N SER A 318 -15.43 20.16 -1.69
CA SER A 318 -16.68 20.64 -2.33
C SER A 318 -17.93 20.52 -1.44
N GLY A 319 -17.90 19.70 -0.40
CA GLY A 319 -19.07 19.41 0.44
C GLY A 319 -20.10 18.46 -0.20
N VAL A 320 -19.81 17.91 -1.38
CA VAL A 320 -20.70 17.00 -2.11
C VAL A 320 -20.55 15.56 -1.64
N ASP A 321 -21.64 14.80 -1.58
CA ASP A 321 -21.60 13.36 -1.33
C ASP A 321 -20.90 12.61 -2.46
N ARG A 322 -19.88 11.83 -2.12
CA ARG A 322 -19.15 10.96 -3.05
C ARG A 322 -19.44 9.52 -2.72
N ILE A 323 -19.75 8.72 -3.74
CA ILE A 323 -19.93 7.27 -3.67
C ILE A 323 -19.14 6.65 -4.81
N PHE A 324 -18.31 5.67 -4.48
CA PHE A 324 -17.54 4.90 -5.44
C PHE A 324 -17.77 3.41 -5.20
N GLU A 325 -18.12 2.69 -6.25
CA GLU A 325 -18.48 1.27 -6.19
C GLU A 325 -17.80 0.48 -7.30
N THR A 326 -17.67 -0.82 -7.09
CA THR A 326 -17.23 -1.76 -8.12
C THR A 326 -18.01 -3.07 -8.01
N GLU A 327 -18.51 -3.54 -9.15
CA GLU A 327 -19.10 -4.87 -9.31
C GLU A 327 -18.07 -5.89 -9.83
N SER A 328 -16.91 -5.40 -10.30
CA SER A 328 -15.85 -6.25 -10.86
C SER A 328 -15.03 -6.87 -9.74
N LEU A 329 -15.32 -8.14 -9.44
CA LEU A 329 -14.56 -8.98 -8.51
C LEU A 329 -13.42 -9.69 -9.25
N PHE A 330 -12.25 -9.78 -8.61
CA PHE A 330 -11.06 -10.44 -9.18
C PHE A 330 -10.97 -11.94 -8.87
N PHE A 331 -12.07 -12.56 -8.44
CA PHE A 331 -12.18 -13.95 -8.03
C PHE A 331 -13.48 -14.54 -8.56
#